data_AF-A0A3A9ZAJ4-F1
#
_entry.id   AF-A0A3A9ZAJ4-F1
#
_cell.length_a   1.000
_cell.length_b   1.000
_cell.length_c   1.000
_cell.angle_alpha   90.00
_cell.angle_beta   90.00
_cell.angle_gamma   90.00
#
_symmetry.space_group_name_H-M   'P 1'
#
loop_
_entity.id
_entity.type
_entity.pdbx_description
1 polymer ?
#
loop_
_entity_poly.entity_id
_entity_poly.type
_entity_poly.pdbx_seq_one_letter_code
_entity_poly.pdbx_strand_id
1 'polypeptide(L)'
;MGAIYTSTAFREYAKAQVAHADILLIKHSESALSLCRCGRLHPCDDRQHWLRMRAHFGRFLVDEQYSSEVQQPSPPNPTRSDPSRLDDLG
;
A
#
# COMPACT_ATOMS: atom_id res chain seq x y z
N MET A 1 10.26 -4.04 18.57
CA MET A 1 8.81 -3.87 18.28
C MET A 1 8.56 -3.87 16.77
N GLY A 2 8.65 -5.02 16.06
CA GLY A 2 8.69 -5.00 14.58
C GLY A 2 7.97 -6.13 13.83
N ALA A 3 7.50 -7.19 14.50
CA ALA A 3 6.93 -8.35 13.81
C ALA A 3 5.43 -8.22 13.49
N ILE A 4 4.68 -7.42 14.28
CA ILE A 4 3.22 -7.29 14.11
C ILE A 4 2.90 -6.36 12.93
N TYR A 5 3.61 -5.23 12.83
CA TYR A 5 3.38 -4.18 11.83
C TYR A 5 3.74 -4.59 10.39
N THR A 6 4.54 -5.65 10.21
CA THR A 6 4.92 -6.16 8.88
C THR A 6 4.06 -7.32 8.40
N SER A 7 3.23 -7.89 9.29
CA SER A 7 2.38 -9.04 8.98
C SER A 7 1.29 -8.71 7.95
N THR A 8 0.94 -9.69 7.12
CA THR A 8 -0.15 -9.55 6.14
C THR A 8 -1.47 -9.18 6.81
N ALA A 9 -1.77 -9.78 7.97
CA ALA A 9 -2.98 -9.46 8.74
C ALA A 9 -3.02 -7.98 9.18
N PHE A 10 -1.90 -7.43 9.61
CA PHE A 10 -1.82 -6.01 9.95
C PHE A 10 -1.98 -5.12 8.73
N ARG A 11 -1.41 -5.48 7.56
CA ARG A 11 -1.58 -4.72 6.33
C ARG A 11 -3.03 -4.68 5.87
N GLU A 12 -3.71 -5.82 5.86
CA GLU A 12 -5.14 -5.88 5.50
C GLU A 12 -5.99 -5.07 6.48
N TYR A 13 -5.67 -5.13 7.76
CA TYR A 13 -6.29 -4.25 8.76
C TYR A 13 -6.01 -2.77 8.46
N ALA A 14 -4.78 -2.39 8.15
CA ALA A 14 -4.42 -1.02 7.80
C ALA A 14 -5.16 -0.52 6.54
N LYS A 15 -5.29 -1.36 5.50
CA LYS A 15 -6.11 -1.08 4.30
C LYS A 15 -7.57 -0.82 4.68
N ALA A 16 -8.15 -1.68 5.52
CA ALA A 16 -9.52 -1.51 6.02
C ALA A 16 -9.70 -0.22 6.83
N GLN A 17 -8.73 0.14 7.68
CA GLN A 17 -8.76 1.38 8.46
C GLN A 17 -8.70 2.63 7.57
N VAL A 18 -7.84 2.63 6.54
CA VAL A 18 -7.77 3.74 5.58
C VAL A 18 -9.08 3.87 4.81
N ALA A 19 -9.63 2.77 4.28
CA ALA A 19 -10.91 2.78 3.57
C ALA A 19 -12.06 3.27 4.45
N HIS A 20 -12.11 2.84 5.72
CA HIS A 20 -13.11 3.29 6.67
C HIS A 20 -12.98 4.80 6.96
N ALA A 21 -11.75 5.27 7.19
CA ALA A 21 -11.49 6.69 7.40
C ALA A 21 -11.89 7.53 6.19
N ASP A 22 -11.64 7.07 4.96
CA ASP A 22 -12.05 7.76 3.73
C ASP A 22 -13.58 7.90 3.63
N ILE A 23 -14.33 6.83 3.92
CA ILE A 23 -15.80 6.87 3.95
C ILE A 23 -16.31 7.90 4.97
N LEU A 24 -15.68 7.97 6.15
CA LEU A 24 -16.09 8.92 7.18
C LEU A 24 -15.69 10.36 6.83
N LEU A 25 -14.51 10.58 6.24
CA LEU A 25 -14.09 11.90 5.80
C LEU A 25 -15.02 12.51 4.75
N ILE A 26 -15.61 11.70 3.86
CA ILE A 26 -16.64 12.15 2.91
C ILE A 26 -17.87 12.69 3.66
N LYS A 27 -18.31 11.99 4.71
CA LYS A 27 -19.42 12.43 5.58
C LYS A 27 -19.09 13.68 6.38
N HIS A 28 -17.81 13.96 6.60
CA HIS A 28 -17.30 15.14 7.31
C HIS A 28 -16.73 16.22 6.37
N SER A 29 -17.23 16.31 5.15
CA SER A 29 -16.91 17.42 4.25
C SER A 29 -17.43 18.76 4.79
N GLU A 30 -16.71 19.83 4.46
CA GLU A 30 -17.18 21.19 4.69
C GLU A 30 -18.45 21.46 3.87
N SER A 31 -19.40 22.12 4.52
CA SER A 31 -20.65 22.60 3.95
C SER A 31 -20.68 24.13 4.03
N ALA A 32 -21.79 24.75 3.60
CA ALA A 32 -21.94 26.20 3.71
C ALA A 32 -21.73 26.69 5.17
N LEU A 33 -21.39 27.98 5.32
CA LEU A 33 -21.20 28.64 6.62
C LEU A 33 -20.07 28.06 7.48
N SER A 34 -19.04 27.47 6.85
CA SER A 34 -17.90 26.86 7.56
C SER A 34 -18.31 25.78 8.58
N LEU A 35 -19.44 25.13 8.33
CA LEU A 35 -19.92 23.99 9.10
C LEU A 35 -19.51 22.69 8.43
N CYS A 36 -19.13 21.71 9.23
CA CYS A 36 -19.04 20.33 8.80
C CYS A 36 -20.45 19.77 8.62
N ARG A 37 -20.64 18.84 7.68
CA ARG A 37 -21.92 18.12 7.50
C ARG A 37 -22.45 17.39 8.74
N CYS A 38 -21.62 17.19 9.77
CA CYS A 38 -22.05 16.68 11.07
C CYS A 38 -22.65 17.77 11.99
N GLY A 39 -22.82 19.00 11.52
CA GLY A 39 -23.43 20.12 12.26
C GLY A 39 -22.48 20.91 13.18
N ARG A 40 -21.19 20.54 13.25
CA ARG A 40 -20.15 21.24 14.04
C ARG A 40 -19.37 22.21 13.16
N LEU A 41 -18.70 23.20 13.77
CA LEU A 41 -17.75 24.06 13.05
C LEU A 41 -16.64 23.23 12.39
N HIS A 42 -16.26 23.61 11.17
CA HIS A 42 -15.21 22.94 10.41
C HIS A 42 -13.84 23.60 10.69
N PRO A 43 -12.77 22.83 10.94
CA PRO A 43 -12.74 21.36 11.02
C PRO A 43 -13.26 20.86 12.36
N CYS A 44 -14.17 19.88 12.33
CA CYS A 44 -14.66 19.25 13.55
C CYS A 44 -13.67 18.19 14.07
N ASP A 45 -13.74 17.90 15.37
CA ASP A 45 -12.85 16.94 16.03
C ASP A 45 -12.88 15.55 15.40
N ASP A 46 -14.06 15.09 14.99
CA ASP A 46 -14.24 13.81 14.30
C ASP A 46 -13.48 13.80 12.97
N ARG A 47 -13.58 14.86 12.17
CA ARG A 47 -12.82 14.98 10.92
C ARG A 47 -11.32 14.94 11.19
N GLN A 48 -10.86 15.66 12.21
CA GLN A 48 -9.43 15.66 12.58
C GLN A 48 -8.98 14.28 13.05
N HIS A 49 -9.81 13.57 13.81
CA HIS A 49 -9.56 12.20 14.25
C HIS A 49 -9.39 11.27 13.04
N TRP A 50 -10.31 11.29 12.08
CA TRP A 50 -10.23 10.44 10.89
C TRP A 50 -9.05 10.81 9.97
N LEU A 51 -8.69 12.08 9.87
CA LEU A 51 -7.47 12.50 9.17
C LEU A 51 -6.22 11.91 9.83
N ARG A 52 -6.13 11.95 11.16
CA ARG A 52 -5.00 11.36 11.91
C ARG A 52 -4.95 9.83 11.73
N MET A 53 -6.10 9.15 11.80
CA MET A 53 -6.20 7.71 11.59
C MET A 53 -5.75 7.32 10.18
N ARG A 54 -6.26 8.00 9.15
CA ARG A 54 -5.86 7.79 7.75
C ARG A 54 -4.36 7.99 7.56
N ALA A 55 -3.81 9.07 8.11
CA ALA A 55 -2.38 9.37 8.00
C ALA A 55 -1.51 8.35 8.76
N HIS A 56 -1.98 7.83 9.88
CA HIS A 56 -1.27 6.80 10.64
C HIS A 56 -1.18 5.49 9.87
N PHE A 57 -2.31 4.95 9.41
CA PHE A 57 -2.34 3.67 8.70
C PHE A 57 -1.77 3.75 7.28
N GLY A 58 -1.96 4.89 6.60
CA GLY A 58 -1.42 5.11 5.25
C GLY A 58 0.10 4.96 5.18
N ARG A 59 0.84 5.32 6.24
CA ARG A 59 2.31 5.15 6.29
C ARG A 59 2.76 3.71 6.12
N PHE A 60 1.94 2.73 6.52
CA PHE A 60 2.27 1.30 6.41
C PHE A 60 1.92 0.70 5.04
N LEU A 61 1.27 1.47 4.16
CA LEU A 61 0.83 1.01 2.83
C LEU A 61 1.71 1.55 1.68
N VAL A 62 2.53 2.59 1.92
CA VAL A 62 3.38 3.22 0.90
C VAL A 62 4.48 2.26 0.38
N ASP A 63 4.96 1.33 1.21
CA ASP A 63 6.03 0.39 0.83
C ASP A 63 5.61 -0.64 -0.24
N GLU A 64 4.31 -0.81 -0.52
CA GLU A 64 3.80 -1.79 -1.50
C GLU A 64 4.10 -1.36 -2.96
N GLN A 65 4.24 -0.05 -3.22
CA GLN A 65 4.59 0.46 -4.55
C GLN A 65 6.07 0.21 -4.92
N TYR A 66 6.98 0.16 -3.95
CA TYR A 66 8.40 -0.07 -4.23
C TYR A 66 8.76 -1.57 -4.26
N SER A 67 8.06 -2.40 -3.49
CA SER A 67 8.41 -3.82 -3.36
C SER A 67 7.86 -4.72 -4.48
N SER A 68 6.93 -4.22 -5.30
CA SER A 68 6.38 -4.98 -6.44
C SER A 68 7.29 -4.95 -7.69
N GLU A 69 8.26 -4.03 -7.74
CA GLU A 69 9.21 -3.92 -8.87
C GLU A 69 10.47 -4.80 -8.72
N VAL A 70 10.72 -5.39 -7.54
CA VAL A 70 11.99 -6.10 -7.24
C VAL A 70 11.80 -7.60 -6.93
N GLN A 71 10.76 -8.24 -7.48
CA GLN A 71 10.65 -9.70 -7.34
C GLN A 71 10.13 -10.40 -8.59
N GLN A 72 11.01 -10.48 -9.59
CA GLN A 72 11.14 -11.69 -10.38
C GLN A 72 12.60 -12.17 -10.33
N PRO A 73 12.90 -13.30 -9.68
CA PRO A 73 14.06 -14.09 -10.06
C PRO A 73 13.74 -14.65 -11.46
N SER A 74 14.47 -14.18 -12.47
CA SER A 74 14.43 -14.81 -13.79
C SER A 74 14.79 -16.29 -13.64
N PRO A 75 14.11 -17.22 -14.35
CA PRO A 75 14.51 -18.61 -14.33
C PRO A 75 15.93 -18.75 -14.91
N PRO A 76 16.80 -19.61 -14.35
CA PRO A 76 18.10 -19.85 -14.94
C PRO A 76 17.90 -20.47 -16.31
N ASN A 77 18.47 -19.81 -17.31
CA ASN A 77 18.50 -20.26 -18.70
C ASN A 77 19.11 -21.67 -18.75
N PRO A 78 18.46 -22.69 -19.32
CA PRO A 78 19.15 -23.96 -19.51
C PRO A 78 20.24 -23.75 -20.55
N THR A 79 21.50 -23.89 -20.12
CA THR A 79 22.66 -24.00 -21.00
C THR A 79 22.35 -25.08 -22.04
N ARG A 80 22.07 -24.65 -23.27
CA ARG A 80 22.00 -25.54 -24.43
C ARG A 80 23.40 -26.13 -24.59
N SER A 81 23.57 -27.38 -24.18
CA SER A 81 24.76 -28.16 -24.48
C SER A 81 24.99 -28.11 -25.99
N ASP A 82 26.11 -27.52 -26.37
CA ASP A 82 26.61 -27.44 -27.73
C ASP A 82 27.38 -28.75 -28.02
N PRO A 83 26.90 -29.64 -28.91
CA PRO A 83 27.70 -30.75 -29.39
C PRO A 83 28.37 -30.31 -30.69
N SER A 84 29.31 -29.39 -30.61
CA SER A 84 30.23 -29.13 -31.72
C SER A 84 31.35 -30.17 -31.69
N ARG A 85 31.15 -31.28 -32.42
CA ARG A 85 32.27 -32.03 -32.99
C ARG A 85 31.84 -32.71 -34.29
N LEU A 86 31.92 -31.93 -35.37
CA LEU A 86 31.97 -32.42 -36.73
C LEU A 86 33.32 -31.94 -37.30
N ASP A 87 34.20 -32.93 -37.50
CA ASP A 87 35.30 -33.07 -38.45
C ASP A 87 36.14 -31.84 -38.87
N ASP A 88 37.47 -31.89 -38.69
CA ASP A 88 38.42 -31.86 -39.81
C ASP A 88 39.90 -32.19 -39.46
N LEU A 89 40.56 -32.84 -40.43
CA LEU A 89 42.00 -32.97 -40.78
C LEU A 89 43.02 -33.77 -39.92
N GLY A 90 43.51 -34.87 -40.54
CA GLY A 90 44.75 -35.59 -40.21
C GLY A 90 44.89 -36.91 -40.94
#